data_AF-A0A919GVT1-F1
#
_entry.id   AF-A0A919GVT1-F1
#
_cell.length_a   1.000
_cell.length_b   1.000
_cell.length_c   1.000
_cell.angle_alpha   90.00
_cell.angle_beta   90.00
_cell.angle_gamma   90.00
#
_symmetry.space_group_name_H-M   'P 1'
#
loop_
_entity.id
_entity.type
_entity.pdbx_description
1 polymer ?
#
loop_
_entity_poly.entity_id
_entity_poly.type
_entity_poly.pdbx_seq_one_letter_code
_entity_poly.pdbx_strand_id
1 'polypeptide(L)'
;MDETQTQRQAATQAQAATQAGPETSGVAGMDGVAGTAEATDAAEADAAEATEPHEPSDAERAARDRVRRRAAGMTHHETAAALEAAQEAAEAAGDTTMHADEEARATVSEWQRITDVLFDHGGPYSPDTDAFVQGQLTARRNRRRAAAEPDRKPA
;
A
#
# COMPACT_ATOMS: atom_id res chain seq x y z
N MET A 1 43.41 -26.51 -27.89
CA MET A 1 42.50 -25.44 -28.34
C MET A 1 41.59 -25.18 -27.15
N ASP A 2 41.66 -23.95 -26.65
CA ASP A 2 41.44 -23.58 -25.25
C ASP A 2 40.11 -22.82 -25.13
N GLU A 3 39.20 -23.33 -24.31
CA GLU A 3 37.77 -22.97 -24.26
C GLU A 3 37.51 -21.54 -23.75
N THR A 4 38.54 -20.88 -23.23
CA THR A 4 38.47 -19.53 -22.66
C THR A 4 38.49 -18.40 -23.69
N GLN A 5 38.74 -18.69 -24.97
CA GLN A 5 38.86 -17.66 -26.02
C GLN A 5 37.52 -17.33 -26.72
N THR A 6 36.55 -18.25 -26.67
CA THR A 6 35.24 -18.08 -27.34
C THR A 6 34.32 -17.12 -26.58
N GLN A 7 34.41 -17.03 -25.25
CA GLN A 7 33.48 -16.20 -24.47
C GLN A 7 33.78 -14.69 -24.49
N ARG A 8 34.99 -14.26 -24.86
CA ARG A 8 35.31 -12.82 -24.96
C ARG A 8 34.88 -12.16 -26.27
N GLN A 9 34.52 -12.92 -27.31
CA GLN A 9 34.13 -12.36 -28.61
C GLN A 9 32.63 -12.02 -28.74
N ALA A 10 31.77 -12.53 -27.85
CA ALA A 10 30.33 -12.24 -27.91
C ALA A 10 29.92 -10.88 -27.30
N ALA A 11 30.80 -10.24 -26.50
CA ALA A 11 30.45 -9.03 -25.74
C ALA A 11 30.71 -7.69 -26.47
N THR A 12 31.20 -7.70 -27.72
CA THR A 12 31.61 -6.46 -28.41
C THR A 12 30.80 -6.13 -29.66
N GLN A 13 29.76 -6.90 -30.02
CA GLN A 13 29.10 -6.79 -31.33
C GLN A 13 27.63 -6.32 -31.32
N ALA A 14 27.12 -5.78 -30.21
CA ALA A 14 25.75 -5.27 -30.13
C ALA A 14 25.64 -3.73 -30.02
N GLN A 15 26.76 -2.99 -30.15
CA GLN A 15 26.78 -1.53 -30.11
C GLN A 15 27.44 -0.96 -31.36
N ALA A 16 26.75 -1.02 -32.51
CA ALA A 16 26.95 -0.07 -33.62
C ALA A 16 25.94 -0.37 -34.75
N ALA A 17 25.37 0.70 -35.33
CA ALA A 17 24.43 0.73 -36.45
C ALA A 17 22.98 0.38 -36.06
N THR A 18 22.03 1.31 -36.10
CA THR A 18 21.65 1.98 -37.34
C THR A 18 20.91 3.30 -37.04
N GLN A 19 21.55 4.41 -37.37
CA GLN A 19 20.88 5.64 -37.79
C GLN A 19 20.64 5.56 -39.30
N ALA A 20 19.43 5.85 -39.76
CA ALA A 20 19.14 6.55 -41.02
C ALA A 20 17.62 6.71 -41.20
N GLY A 21 17.14 7.95 -41.37
CA GLY A 21 15.80 8.26 -41.88
C GLY A 21 15.65 7.90 -43.37
N PRO A 22 14.47 8.16 -43.97
CA PRO A 22 14.31 9.49 -44.57
C PRO A 22 12.89 10.09 -44.48
N GLU A 23 12.86 11.38 -44.82
CA GLU A 23 11.72 12.29 -44.88
C GLU A 23 10.68 11.93 -45.97
N THR A 24 9.41 12.28 -45.71
CA THR A 24 8.47 12.67 -46.77
C THR A 24 7.62 13.87 -46.32
N SER A 25 7.68 14.88 -47.18
CA SER A 25 6.96 16.15 -47.21
C SER A 25 5.45 15.98 -47.47
N GLY A 26 4.59 16.89 -46.98
CA GLY A 26 3.21 16.99 -47.50
C GLY A 26 2.12 17.72 -46.70
N VAL A 27 2.13 19.06 -46.74
CA VAL A 27 0.97 19.97 -46.95
C VAL A 27 -0.18 20.08 -45.91
N ALA A 28 -0.18 21.26 -45.27
CA ALA A 28 -1.28 22.24 -45.05
C ALA A 28 -2.69 21.83 -44.56
N GLY A 29 -3.12 22.53 -43.51
CA GLY A 29 -4.42 23.20 -43.50
C GLY A 29 -5.30 22.96 -42.26
N MET A 30 -5.79 24.08 -41.71
CA MET A 30 -6.97 24.28 -40.85
C MET A 30 -6.71 24.22 -39.33
N ASP A 31 -6.65 25.36 -38.64
CA ASP A 31 -7.75 26.25 -38.19
C ASP A 31 -8.65 25.61 -37.12
N GLY A 32 -8.58 26.19 -35.91
CA GLY A 32 -9.52 25.98 -34.80
C GLY A 32 -9.38 24.60 -34.13
N VAL A 33 -9.53 24.41 -32.83
CA VAL A 33 -10.48 25.04 -31.92
C VAL A 33 -9.98 24.84 -30.48
N ALA A 34 -10.37 25.78 -29.63
CA ALA A 34 -10.65 25.63 -28.20
C ALA A 34 -9.67 24.83 -27.34
N GLY A 35 -8.96 25.56 -26.48
CA GLY A 35 -8.57 25.02 -25.20
C GLY A 35 -9.81 24.57 -24.43
N THR A 36 -9.76 23.35 -23.93
CA THR A 36 -10.63 22.86 -22.86
C THR A 36 -9.70 22.38 -21.77
N ALA A 37 -9.43 23.28 -20.83
CA ALA A 37 -9.13 22.89 -19.47
C ALA A 37 -10.34 22.14 -18.90
N GLU A 38 -10.10 21.35 -17.85
CA GLU A 38 -11.08 20.52 -17.10
C GLU A 38 -11.18 19.07 -17.57
N ALA A 39 -10.15 18.30 -17.20
CA ALA A 39 -10.31 16.89 -16.85
C ALA A 39 -9.52 16.63 -15.55
N THR A 40 -9.88 17.33 -14.47
CA THR A 40 -9.35 17.09 -13.12
C THR A 40 -10.46 17.14 -12.07
N ASP A 41 -11.68 16.71 -12.40
CA ASP A 41 -12.79 16.65 -11.43
C ASP A 41 -13.24 15.20 -11.16
N ALA A 42 -13.12 14.30 -12.15
CA ALA A 42 -13.52 12.91 -11.97
C ALA A 42 -12.52 12.02 -11.20
N ALA A 43 -11.25 12.45 -11.07
CA ALA A 43 -10.23 11.70 -10.33
C ALA A 43 -10.19 12.04 -8.83
N GLU A 44 -10.71 13.20 -8.42
CA GLU A 44 -10.82 13.56 -6.99
C GLU A 44 -12.02 12.88 -6.30
N ALA A 45 -13.09 12.56 -7.05
CA ALA A 45 -14.28 11.93 -6.49
C ALA A 45 -14.05 10.48 -6.01
N ASP A 46 -13.17 9.73 -6.66
CA ASP A 46 -12.81 8.33 -6.28
C ASP A 46 -11.88 8.30 -5.04
N ALA A 47 -11.03 9.32 -4.88
CA ALA A 47 -10.18 9.47 -3.70
C ALA A 47 -10.96 9.89 -2.43
N ALA A 48 -12.07 10.63 -2.61
CA ALA A 48 -12.93 11.07 -1.51
C ALA A 48 -13.80 9.93 -0.94
N GLU A 49 -14.22 8.95 -1.76
CA GLU A 49 -14.99 7.79 -1.26
C GLU A 49 -14.13 6.87 -0.36
N ALA A 50 -12.81 6.84 -0.58
CA ALA A 50 -11.86 6.07 0.23
C ALA A 50 -11.60 6.65 1.64
N THR A 51 -12.17 7.82 1.97
CA THR A 51 -11.94 8.54 3.24
C THR A 51 -13.20 8.76 4.09
N GLU A 52 -14.33 8.14 3.74
CA GLU A 52 -15.47 8.03 4.65
C GLU A 52 -15.08 7.21 5.90
N PRO A 53 -15.47 7.59 7.12
CA PRO A 53 -15.22 6.81 8.32
C PRO A 53 -15.98 5.47 8.25
N HIS A 54 -15.37 4.42 7.67
CA HIS A 54 -15.94 3.08 7.67
C HIS A 54 -15.53 2.33 8.94
N GLU A 55 -16.46 1.54 9.51
CA GLU A 55 -16.09 0.56 10.52
C GLU A 55 -15.22 -0.52 9.84
N PRO A 56 -14.03 -0.86 10.37
CA PRO A 56 -13.19 -1.88 9.76
C PRO A 56 -13.90 -3.23 9.68
N SER A 57 -13.86 -3.85 8.51
CA SER A 57 -14.38 -5.20 8.30
C SER A 57 -13.61 -6.25 9.12
N ASP A 58 -14.16 -7.46 9.26
CA ASP A 58 -13.47 -8.54 9.97
C ASP A 58 -12.16 -8.96 9.28
N ALA A 59 -12.12 -8.91 7.94
CA ALA A 59 -10.92 -9.21 7.16
C ALA A 59 -9.81 -8.20 7.45
N GLU A 60 -10.12 -6.91 7.40
CA GLU A 60 -9.17 -5.85 7.73
C GLU A 60 -8.70 -5.95 9.18
N ARG A 61 -9.60 -6.20 10.13
CA ARG A 61 -9.23 -6.42 11.53
C ARG A 61 -8.25 -7.58 11.67
N ALA A 62 -8.51 -8.69 11.00
CA ALA A 62 -7.64 -9.86 11.02
C ALA A 62 -6.27 -9.55 10.38
N ALA A 63 -6.23 -8.79 9.29
CA ALA A 63 -5.01 -8.34 8.64
C ALA A 63 -4.15 -7.48 9.57
N ARG A 64 -4.74 -6.44 10.19
CA ARG A 64 -4.04 -5.58 11.17
C ARG A 64 -3.53 -6.39 12.37
N ASP A 65 -4.33 -7.33 12.87
CA ASP A 65 -3.91 -8.19 13.99
C ASP A 65 -2.75 -9.15 13.61
N ARG A 66 -2.67 -9.60 12.34
CA ARG A 66 -1.51 -10.36 11.82
C ARG A 66 -0.25 -9.50 11.80
N VAL A 67 -0.36 -8.27 11.31
CA VAL A 67 0.76 -7.30 11.30
C VAL A 67 1.29 -7.08 12.70
N ARG A 68 0.43 -6.78 13.68
CA ARG A 68 0.83 -6.53 15.08
C ARG A 68 1.57 -7.71 15.70
N ARG A 69 1.11 -8.94 15.43
CA ARG A 69 1.79 -10.15 15.92
C ARG A 69 3.17 -10.31 15.30
N ARG A 70 3.31 -9.99 14.01
CA ARG A 70 4.60 -10.06 13.30
C ARG A 70 5.56 -8.95 13.75
N ALA A 71 5.04 -7.75 14.03
CA ALA A 71 5.82 -6.61 14.46
C ALA A 71 6.31 -6.72 15.91
N ALA A 72 5.73 -7.59 16.74
CA ALA A 72 6.09 -7.70 18.15
C ALA A 72 7.59 -7.99 18.33
N GLY A 73 8.30 -7.09 19.01
CA GLY A 73 9.74 -7.14 19.22
C GLY A 73 10.59 -6.55 18.10
N MET A 74 10.00 -6.07 17.00
CA MET A 74 10.73 -5.41 15.92
C MET A 74 11.07 -3.96 16.27
N THR A 75 12.23 -3.52 15.81
CA THR A 75 12.70 -2.13 15.84
C THR A 75 12.15 -1.31 14.67
N HIS A 76 12.26 0.02 14.73
CA HIS A 76 11.84 0.93 13.67
C HIS A 76 12.39 0.53 12.28
N HIS A 77 13.66 0.14 12.18
CA HIS A 77 14.26 -0.24 10.90
C HIS A 77 13.68 -1.55 10.34
N GLU A 78 13.40 -2.51 11.21
CA GLU A 78 12.80 -3.79 10.80
C GLU A 78 11.35 -3.60 10.35
N THR A 79 10.59 -2.74 11.04
CA THR A 79 9.21 -2.42 10.63
C THR A 79 9.17 -1.59 9.34
N ALA A 80 10.12 -0.67 9.14
CA ALA A 80 10.24 0.08 7.89
C ALA A 80 10.54 -0.84 6.69
N ALA A 81 11.46 -1.80 6.86
CA ALA A 81 11.73 -2.80 5.81
C ALA A 81 10.52 -3.72 5.55
N ALA A 82 9.78 -4.08 6.60
CA ALA A 82 8.55 -4.87 6.45
C ALA A 82 7.42 -4.08 5.76
N LEU A 83 7.36 -2.76 5.98
CA LEU A 83 6.43 -1.87 5.29
C LEU A 83 6.72 -1.82 3.79
N GLU A 84 7.98 -1.60 3.40
CA GLU A 84 8.41 -1.59 2.00
C GLU A 84 8.00 -2.90 1.30
N ALA A 85 8.32 -4.04 1.91
CA ALA A 85 7.91 -5.35 1.39
C ALA A 85 6.38 -5.53 1.29
N ALA A 86 5.61 -4.94 2.20
CA ALA A 86 4.16 -5.00 2.17
C ALA A 86 3.58 -4.13 1.04
N GLN A 87 4.20 -2.98 0.75
CA GLN A 87 3.83 -2.09 -0.35
C GLN A 87 4.10 -2.77 -1.70
N GLU A 88 5.29 -3.34 -1.88
CA GLU A 88 5.63 -4.11 -3.08
C GLU A 88 4.65 -5.28 -3.31
N ALA A 89 4.29 -6.00 -2.23
CA ALA A 89 3.33 -7.10 -2.31
C ALA A 89 1.91 -6.62 -2.69
N ALA A 90 1.50 -5.44 -2.19
CA ALA A 90 0.21 -4.87 -2.54
C ALA A 90 0.17 -4.41 -4.00
N GLU A 91 1.23 -3.77 -4.50
CA GLU A 91 1.36 -3.39 -5.90
C GLU A 91 1.32 -4.60 -6.84
N ALA A 92 2.04 -5.67 -6.49
CA ALA A 92 2.04 -6.92 -7.24
C ALA A 92 0.65 -7.61 -7.27
N ALA A 93 -0.22 -7.31 -6.29
CA ALA A 93 -1.55 -7.87 -6.18
C ALA A 93 -2.63 -7.05 -6.94
N GLY A 94 -2.27 -5.95 -7.61
CA GLY A 94 -3.15 -4.90 -8.16
C GLY A 94 -4.24 -5.28 -9.17
N ASP A 95 -4.53 -6.58 -9.38
CA ASP A 95 -5.67 -7.09 -10.18
C ASP A 95 -6.43 -8.23 -9.46
N THR A 96 -6.34 -8.28 -8.12
CA THR A 96 -6.99 -9.31 -7.30
C THR A 96 -8.37 -8.83 -6.82
N THR A 97 -9.23 -9.75 -6.36
CA THR A 97 -10.58 -9.46 -5.82
C THR A 97 -10.61 -8.32 -4.81
N MET A 98 -11.71 -7.54 -4.72
CA MET A 98 -11.87 -6.42 -3.78
C MET A 98 -11.46 -6.73 -2.33
N HIS A 99 -11.81 -7.90 -1.77
CA HIS A 99 -11.41 -8.24 -0.39
C HIS A 99 -9.90 -8.42 -0.22
N ALA A 100 -9.21 -8.92 -1.25
CA ALA A 100 -7.75 -9.03 -1.23
C ALA A 100 -7.11 -7.63 -1.23
N ASP A 101 -7.73 -6.68 -1.92
CA ASP A 101 -7.31 -5.28 -1.93
C ASP A 101 -7.55 -4.60 -0.57
N GLU A 102 -8.72 -4.80 0.06
CA GLU A 102 -9.00 -4.33 1.43
C GLU A 102 -7.99 -4.87 2.46
N GLU A 103 -7.70 -6.17 2.42
CA GLU A 103 -6.70 -6.79 3.31
C GLU A 103 -5.29 -6.26 3.07
N ALA A 104 -4.90 -6.05 1.81
CA ALA A 104 -3.60 -5.50 1.42
C ALA A 104 -3.45 -4.06 1.92
N ARG A 105 -4.44 -3.20 1.67
CA ARG A 105 -4.46 -1.82 2.17
C ARG A 105 -4.42 -1.76 3.69
N ALA A 106 -5.20 -2.60 4.38
CA ALA A 106 -5.19 -2.67 5.84
C ALA A 106 -3.83 -3.14 6.39
N THR A 107 -3.15 -4.05 5.68
CA THR A 107 -1.81 -4.53 6.03
C THR A 107 -0.78 -3.41 5.92
N VAL A 108 -0.74 -2.71 4.77
CA VAL A 108 0.18 -1.58 4.54
C VAL A 108 -0.06 -0.46 5.56
N SER A 109 -1.33 -0.08 5.77
CA SER A 109 -1.70 0.98 6.71
C SER A 109 -1.26 0.67 8.15
N GLU A 110 -1.38 -0.58 8.61
CA GLU A 110 -0.95 -0.94 9.96
C GLU A 110 0.59 -0.97 10.09
N TRP A 111 1.33 -1.37 9.05
CA TRP A 111 2.79 -1.28 9.03
C TRP A 111 3.28 0.17 9.09
N GLN A 112 2.63 1.08 8.37
CA GLN A 112 2.89 2.53 8.43
C GLN A 112 2.71 3.04 9.86
N ARG A 113 1.54 2.79 10.46
CA ARG A 113 1.23 3.23 11.83
C ARG A 113 2.26 2.74 12.84
N ILE A 114 2.66 1.48 12.78
CA ILE A 114 3.64 0.92 13.72
C ILE A 114 5.00 1.59 13.54
N THR A 115 5.41 1.82 12.29
CA THR A 115 6.68 2.50 11.98
C THR A 115 6.66 3.93 12.55
N ASP A 116 5.57 4.66 12.37
CA ASP A 116 5.41 6.01 12.93
C ASP A 116 5.47 6.01 14.47
N VAL A 117 4.79 5.07 15.13
CA VAL A 117 4.84 4.93 16.59
C VAL A 117 6.27 4.66 17.07
N LEU A 118 7.03 3.83 16.36
CA LEU A 118 8.40 3.49 16.73
C LEU A 118 9.39 4.62 16.46
N PHE A 119 9.11 5.46 15.47
CA PHE A 119 9.90 6.65 15.19
C PHE A 119 9.92 7.59 16.40
N ASP A 120 8.79 7.77 17.08
CA ASP A 120 8.65 8.69 18.21
C ASP A 120 9.08 8.11 19.57
N HIS A 121 8.98 6.78 19.77
CA HIS A 121 9.09 6.17 21.10
C HIS A 121 10.39 5.41 21.34
N GLY A 122 11.08 4.97 20.27
CA GLY A 122 12.29 4.17 20.35
C GLY A 122 12.09 2.80 21.01
N GLY A 123 13.01 1.87 20.74
CA GLY A 123 12.93 0.50 21.26
C GLY A 123 11.99 -0.43 20.48
N PRO A 124 11.85 -1.69 20.91
CA PRO A 124 11.06 -2.69 20.20
C PRO A 124 9.55 -2.44 20.32
N TYR A 125 8.81 -2.72 19.24
CA TYR A 125 7.35 -2.64 19.26
C TYR A 125 6.74 -3.65 20.22
N SER A 126 5.81 -3.17 21.05
CA SER A 126 5.02 -4.01 21.94
C SER A 126 3.54 -3.65 21.82
N PRO A 127 2.67 -4.59 21.35
CA PRO A 127 1.24 -4.34 21.24
C PRO A 127 0.56 -4.16 22.61
N ASP A 128 1.17 -4.66 23.68
CA ASP A 128 0.65 -4.54 25.05
C ASP A 128 0.80 -3.11 25.59
N THR A 129 1.78 -2.35 25.08
CA THR A 129 2.01 -0.95 25.49
C THR A 129 1.57 0.06 24.44
N ASP A 130 1.06 -0.39 23.29
CA ASP A 130 0.55 0.48 22.23
C ASP A 130 -0.81 1.08 22.60
N ALA A 131 -0.86 2.40 22.80
CA ALA A 131 -2.06 3.11 23.23
C ALA A 131 -3.25 2.97 22.24
N PHE A 132 -3.00 2.91 20.94
CA PHE A 132 -4.05 2.72 19.93
C PHE A 132 -4.66 1.33 20.07
N VAL A 133 -3.83 0.29 20.21
CA VAL A 133 -4.28 -1.09 20.41
C VAL A 133 -5.07 -1.23 21.71
N GLN A 134 -4.57 -0.65 22.81
CA GLN A 134 -5.26 -0.67 24.11
C GLN A 134 -6.62 0.04 24.05
N GLY A 135 -6.72 1.14 23.30
CA GLY A 135 -7.97 1.83 23.00
C GLY A 135 -8.97 0.93 22.26
N GLN A 136 -8.53 0.24 21.21
CA GLN A 136 -9.36 -0.69 20.44
C GLN A 136 -9.87 -1.85 21.29
N LEU A 137 -9.01 -2.47 22.11
CA LEU A 137 -9.38 -3.57 22.99
C LEU A 137 -10.41 -3.12 24.04
N THR A 138 -10.20 -1.93 24.62
CA THR A 138 -11.13 -1.33 25.58
C THR A 138 -12.49 -1.07 24.95
N ALA A 139 -12.53 -0.49 23.75
CA ALA A 139 -13.78 -0.24 23.03
C ALA A 139 -14.52 -1.56 22.71
N ARG A 140 -13.82 -2.60 22.26
CA ARG A 140 -14.39 -3.93 22.00
C ARG A 140 -14.97 -4.56 23.28
N ARG A 141 -14.23 -4.47 24.40
CA ARG A 141 -14.71 -4.95 25.70
C ARG A 141 -16.00 -4.24 26.13
N ASN A 142 -16.05 -2.91 25.97
CA ASN A 142 -17.22 -2.11 26.32
C ASN A 142 -18.42 -2.45 25.43
N ARG A 143 -18.22 -2.61 24.10
CA ARG A 143 -19.28 -3.05 23.17
C ARG A 143 -19.86 -4.42 23.55
N ARG A 144 -18.99 -5.39 23.88
CA ARG A 144 -19.42 -6.73 24.33
C ARG A 144 -20.22 -6.67 25.64
N ARG A 145 -19.79 -5.83 26.58
CA ARG A 145 -20.53 -5.61 27.84
C ARG A 145 -21.91 -5.01 27.59
N ALA A 146 -22.00 -3.97 26.76
CA ALA A 146 -23.28 -3.34 26.43
C ALA A 146 -24.25 -4.31 25.73
N ALA A 147 -23.74 -5.15 24.80
CA ALA A 147 -24.55 -6.17 24.14
C ALA A 147 -25.00 -7.30 25.09
N ALA A 148 -24.25 -7.57 26.15
CA ALA A 148 -24.57 -8.57 27.17
C ALA A 148 -25.53 -8.07 28.26
N GLU A 149 -25.92 -6.79 28.25
CA GLU A 149 -26.86 -6.19 29.20
C GLU A 149 -28.20 -5.85 28.50
N PRO A 150 -28.94 -6.82 27.91
CA PRO A 150 -30.11 -6.50 27.07
C PRO A 150 -31.41 -6.24 27.84
N ASP A 151 -31.48 -6.47 29.15
CA ASP A 151 -32.72 -6.28 29.91
C ASP A 151 -32.46 -6.08 31.41
N ARG A 152 -32.24 -4.83 31.82
CA ARG A 152 -32.35 -4.44 33.23
C ARG A 152 -33.52 -3.45 33.34
N LYS A 153 -34.72 -3.98 33.55
CA LYS A 153 -35.89 -3.14 33.88
C LYS A 153 -35.54 -2.24 35.08
N PRO A 154 -35.88 -0.94 35.02
CA PRO A 154 -35.84 -0.10 36.22
C PRO A 154 -36.81 -0.68 37.25
N ALA A 155 -36.33 -0.82 38.49
CA ALA A 155 -37.13 -1.25 39.64
C ALA A 155 -38.11 -0.16 40.09
#